data_AF-A0A914MJ21-F1
#
_entry.id   AF-A0A914MJ21-F1
#
_cell.length_a   1.000
_cell.length_b   1.000
_cell.length_c   1.000
_cell.angle_alpha   90.00
_cell.angle_beta   90.00
_cell.angle_gamma   90.00
#
_symmetry.space_group_name_H-M   'P 1'
#
loop_
_entity.id
_entity.type
_entity.pdbx_description
1 polymer ?
#
loop_
_entity_poly.entity_id
_entity_poly.type
_entity_poly.pdbx_seq_one_letter_code
_entity_poly.pdbx_strand_id
1 'polypeptide(L)'
;MIVFTFLIYYSISSANGIDINPNEKSDITYYNASKAQLIVDKLCDSWNLGIYAGDFCGILCAKNWTLVDYFEGGNKKVFKIHMNGADIIVKMQHPFMDQYDLQLDFNSASDEQFMDMVLDIVNDHLRLDWPRRYKKHLIRKLWPNYKDGLKLKESEKRSIWTLIQQNEYINQAVLQMSRVTPKILGVCGHSYQSEQLIPFRMKPYYLNLKAKILVHLMGTLKLFL
;
A
#
# COMPACT_ATOMS: atom_id res chain seq x y z
N MET A 1 -21.67 15.57 -34.82
CA MET A 1 -20.33 15.90 -35.35
C MET A 1 -19.38 16.58 -34.34
N ILE A 2 -19.65 16.53 -33.02
CA ILE A 2 -18.79 17.12 -31.97
C ILE A 2 -18.15 16.05 -31.06
N VAL A 3 -18.71 14.83 -31.03
CA VAL A 3 -18.22 13.73 -30.19
C VAL A 3 -16.97 13.05 -30.77
N PHE A 4 -16.81 13.05 -32.10
CA PHE A 4 -15.68 12.40 -32.76
C PHE A 4 -14.36 13.18 -32.64
N THR A 5 -14.39 14.51 -32.45
CA THR A 5 -13.18 15.31 -32.27
C THR A 5 -12.58 15.16 -30.87
N PHE A 6 -13.41 14.91 -29.84
CA PHE A 6 -12.94 14.67 -28.46
C PHE A 6 -12.15 13.36 -28.31
N LEU A 7 -12.53 12.30 -29.03
CA LEU A 7 -11.85 11.00 -28.96
C LEU A 7 -10.46 11.02 -29.62
N ILE A 8 -10.28 11.85 -30.65
CA ILE A 8 -8.98 11.99 -31.34
C ILE A 8 -8.00 12.77 -30.45
N TYR A 9 -8.47 13.77 -29.69
CA TYR A 9 -7.62 14.55 -28.78
C TYR A 9 -7.08 13.70 -27.62
N TYR A 10 -7.89 12.77 -27.07
CA TYR A 10 -7.44 11.81 -26.06
C TYR A 10 -6.47 10.76 -26.62
N SER A 11 -6.66 10.35 -27.88
CA SER A 11 -5.80 9.36 -28.53
C SER A 11 -4.38 9.88 -28.79
N ILE A 12 -4.22 11.19 -29.03
CA ILE A 12 -2.91 11.81 -29.27
C ILE A 12 -2.16 12.04 -27.94
N SER A 13 -2.86 12.29 -26.82
CA SER A 13 -2.21 12.38 -25.50
C SER A 13 -1.72 11.04 -24.95
N SER A 14 -2.24 9.91 -25.45
CA SER A 14 -1.81 8.57 -25.03
C SER A 14 -0.59 8.02 -25.80
N ALA A 15 -0.13 8.72 -26.84
CA ALA A 15 0.97 8.25 -27.70
C ALA A 15 2.37 8.72 -27.25
N ASN A 16 2.44 9.60 -26.24
CA ASN A 16 3.70 9.91 -25.58
C ASN A 16 3.97 8.85 -24.52
N GLY A 17 4.45 7.70 -24.99
CA GLY A 17 5.16 6.77 -24.12
C GLY A 17 6.29 7.55 -23.46
N ILE A 18 6.21 7.70 -22.13
CA ILE A 18 7.31 8.23 -21.34
C ILE A 18 8.43 7.21 -21.48
N ASP A 19 9.45 7.54 -22.27
CA ASP A 19 10.73 6.85 -22.25
C ASP A 19 11.28 6.99 -20.83
N ILE A 20 11.15 5.93 -20.03
CA ILE A 20 11.78 5.86 -18.71
C ILE A 20 13.29 5.80 -18.97
N ASN A 21 13.93 6.96 -18.92
CA ASN A 21 15.37 7.08 -18.95
C ASN A 21 15.92 6.38 -17.70
N PRO A 22 16.72 5.30 -17.83
CA PRO A 22 17.25 4.57 -16.68
C PRO A 22 18.25 5.39 -15.83
N ASN A 23 18.57 6.62 -16.23
CA ASN A 23 19.44 7.56 -15.52
C ASN A 23 18.71 8.77 -14.93
N GLU A 24 17.37 8.80 -14.90
CA GLU A 24 16.66 9.83 -14.16
C GLU A 24 16.80 9.57 -12.65
N LYS A 25 17.85 10.15 -12.08
CA LYS A 25 17.98 10.28 -10.63
C LYS A 25 16.77 11.10 -10.18
N SER A 26 15.90 10.52 -9.36
CA SER A 26 14.77 11.24 -8.77
C SER A 26 15.33 12.40 -7.94
N ASP A 27 15.36 13.60 -8.52
CA ASP A 27 15.72 14.80 -7.78
C ASP A 27 14.56 15.10 -6.82
N ILE A 28 14.71 14.66 -5.58
CA ILE A 28 13.78 14.97 -4.52
C ILE A 28 13.78 16.49 -4.33
N THR A 29 12.63 17.11 -4.58
CA THR A 29 12.49 18.54 -4.27
C THR A 29 12.57 18.75 -2.76
N TYR A 30 13.16 19.87 -2.33
CA TYR A 30 13.24 20.24 -0.91
C TYR A 30 11.88 20.19 -0.20
N TYR A 31 10.81 20.59 -0.89
CA TYR A 31 9.44 20.50 -0.40
C TYR A 31 9.00 19.06 -0.15
N ASN A 32 9.25 18.15 -1.10
CA ASN A 32 8.92 16.73 -0.96
C ASN A 32 9.68 16.07 0.19
N ALA A 33 10.96 16.41 0.36
CA ALA A 33 11.76 15.94 1.49
C ALA A 33 11.20 16.43 2.83
N SER A 34 10.83 17.71 2.90
CA SER A 34 10.28 18.33 4.12
C SER A 34 8.92 17.71 4.50
N LYS A 35 8.06 17.46 3.50
CA LYS A 35 6.76 16.80 3.72
C LYS A 35 6.92 15.35 4.17
N ALA A 36 7.84 14.61 3.56
CA ALA A 36 8.12 13.23 3.96
C ALA A 36 8.64 13.14 5.40
N GLN A 37 9.57 14.02 5.78
CA GLN A 37 10.05 14.12 7.16
C GLN A 37 8.92 14.45 8.13
N LEU A 38 8.07 15.42 7.82
CA LEU A 38 6.92 15.76 8.68
C LEU A 38 5.99 14.56 8.93
N ILE A 39 5.70 13.78 7.88
CA ILE A 39 4.85 12.59 8.00
C ILE A 39 5.50 11.55 8.91
N VAL A 40 6.79 11.24 8.69
CA VAL A 40 7.51 10.27 9.52
C VAL A 40 7.66 10.77 10.95
N ASP A 41 7.91 12.06 11.16
CA ASP A 41 8.04 12.65 12.50
C ASP A 41 6.75 12.50 13.30
N LYS A 42 5.61 12.84 12.70
CA LYS A 42 4.30 12.61 13.33
C LYS A 42 4.04 11.13 13.60
N LEU A 43 4.48 10.26 12.69
CA LEU A 43 4.42 8.82 12.88
C LEU A 43 5.42 8.30 13.94
N CYS A 44 6.44 9.04 14.29
CA CYS A 44 7.36 8.62 15.36
C CYS A 44 6.92 9.18 16.72
N ASP A 45 6.41 10.40 16.75
CA ASP A 45 5.85 11.02 17.96
C ASP A 45 4.73 10.15 18.54
N SER A 46 3.77 9.74 17.72
CA SER A 46 2.63 8.97 18.25
C SER A 46 3.00 7.49 18.55
N TRP A 47 4.08 6.95 17.98
CA TRP A 47 4.64 5.64 18.39
C TRP A 47 5.32 5.76 19.75
N ASN A 48 6.13 6.80 19.95
CA ASN A 48 6.81 7.08 21.21
C ASN A 48 5.83 7.32 22.36
N LEU A 49 4.66 7.90 22.06
CA LEU A 49 3.55 8.05 23.02
C LEU A 49 2.77 6.75 23.27
N GLY A 50 3.10 5.65 22.59
CA GLY A 50 2.43 4.36 22.75
C GLY A 50 1.03 4.29 22.13
N ILE A 51 0.67 5.25 21.26
CA ILE A 51 -0.65 5.31 20.62
C ILE A 51 -0.81 4.18 19.60
N TYR A 52 0.27 3.76 18.95
CA TYR A 52 0.28 2.62 18.03
C TYR A 52 1.55 1.79 18.16
N ALA A 53 1.56 0.68 17.44
CA ALA A 53 2.58 -0.34 17.49
C ALA A 53 3.04 -0.71 16.08
N GLY A 54 4.08 -1.54 16.03
CA GLY A 54 4.64 -2.06 14.80
C GLY A 54 6.09 -2.46 14.99
N ASP A 55 6.49 -3.55 14.35
CA ASP A 55 7.87 -4.06 14.37
C ASP A 55 8.83 -3.15 13.61
N PHE A 56 8.36 -2.50 12.55
CA PHE A 56 9.15 -1.61 11.73
C PHE A 56 9.33 -0.22 12.37
N CYS A 57 8.53 0.15 13.38
CA CYS A 57 8.62 1.48 13.99
C CYS A 57 10.00 1.79 14.56
N GLY A 58 10.66 0.83 15.21
CA GLY A 58 12.00 1.04 15.75
C GLY A 58 13.04 1.36 14.67
N ILE A 59 12.92 0.73 13.50
CA ILE A 59 13.80 0.96 12.35
C ILE A 59 13.49 2.32 11.70
N LEU A 60 12.21 2.60 11.45
CA LEU A 60 11.77 3.83 10.81
C LEU A 60 12.09 5.06 11.68
N CYS A 61 11.85 4.98 12.98
CA CYS A 61 12.00 6.09 13.92
C CYS A 61 13.40 6.28 14.48
N ALA A 62 14.31 5.31 14.27
CA ALA A 62 15.74 5.54 14.50
C ALA A 62 16.32 6.58 13.53
N LYS A 63 15.65 6.84 12.38
CA LYS A 63 16.06 7.80 11.35
C LYS A 63 17.49 7.58 10.81
N ASN A 64 18.00 6.34 10.90
CA ASN A 64 19.29 5.92 10.34
C ASN A 64 19.17 5.57 8.84
N TRP A 65 18.46 6.39 8.07
CA TRP A 65 18.15 6.17 6.66
C TRP A 65 18.13 7.50 5.90
N THR A 66 18.31 7.45 4.58
CA THR A 66 18.21 8.63 3.72
C THR A 66 16.98 8.53 2.83
N LEU A 67 16.25 9.64 2.66
CA LEU A 67 15.14 9.68 1.71
C LEU A 67 15.72 9.66 0.28
N VAL A 68 15.27 8.70 -0.53
CA VAL A 68 15.66 8.55 -1.95
C VAL A 68 14.58 9.09 -2.87
N ASP A 69 13.31 8.86 -2.51
CA ASP A 69 12.19 9.37 -3.29
C ASP A 69 10.93 9.52 -2.42
N TYR A 70 10.06 10.44 -2.81
CA TYR A 70 8.72 10.59 -2.28
C TYR A 70 7.73 10.74 -3.43
N PHE A 71 6.83 9.76 -3.52
CA PHE A 71 5.76 9.75 -4.50
C PHE A 71 4.40 9.94 -3.83
N GLU A 72 3.63 10.88 -4.37
CA GLU A 72 2.23 11.09 -4.03
C GLU A 72 1.40 11.01 -5.31
N GLY A 73 0.50 10.04 -5.37
CA GLY A 73 -0.33 9.84 -6.56
C GLY A 73 -1.65 9.18 -6.20
N GLY A 74 -2.76 9.76 -6.65
CA GLY A 74 -4.09 9.35 -6.20
C GLY A 74 -4.22 9.50 -4.69
N ASN A 75 -4.67 8.43 -4.02
CA ASN A 75 -4.84 8.40 -2.57
C ASN A 75 -3.68 7.71 -1.83
N LYS A 76 -2.47 7.62 -2.39
CA LYS A 76 -1.33 6.92 -1.77
C LYS A 76 -0.08 7.78 -1.68
N LYS A 77 0.71 7.50 -0.64
CA LYS A 77 1.98 8.13 -0.32
C LYS A 77 3.00 7.02 -0.18
N VAL A 78 4.09 7.15 -0.92
CA VAL A 78 5.15 6.14 -0.97
C VAL A 78 6.48 6.83 -0.72
N PHE A 79 7.17 6.37 0.31
CA PHE A 79 8.55 6.75 0.59
C PHE A 79 9.47 5.65 0.09
N LYS A 80 10.52 6.05 -0.60
CA LYS A 80 11.68 5.19 -0.83
C LYS A 80 12.79 5.72 0.06
N ILE A 81 13.21 4.92 1.04
CA ILE A 81 14.32 5.26 1.93
C ILE A 81 15.46 4.28 1.70
N HIS A 82 16.70 4.73 1.85
CA HIS A 82 17.89 3.89 1.74
C HIS A 82 18.49 3.66 3.12
N MET A 83 18.72 2.40 3.47
CA MET A 83 19.29 2.00 4.74
C MET A 83 20.18 0.78 4.56
N ASN A 84 21.41 0.83 5.08
CA ASN A 84 22.36 -0.29 5.06
C ASN A 84 22.55 -0.94 3.67
N GLY A 85 22.59 -0.13 2.60
CA GLY A 85 22.79 -0.61 1.23
C GLY A 85 21.54 -1.18 0.55
N ALA A 86 20.38 -1.14 1.21
CA ALA A 86 19.11 -1.61 0.66
C ALA A 86 18.07 -0.47 0.60
N ASP A 87 17.23 -0.49 -0.43
CA ASP A 87 16.09 0.40 -0.51
C ASP A 87 14.88 -0.23 0.20
N ILE A 88 14.17 0.60 0.97
CA ILE A 88 12.98 0.23 1.72
C ILE A 88 11.81 1.07 1.19
N ILE A 89 10.73 0.39 0.83
CA ILE A 89 9.51 1.02 0.33
C ILE A 89 8.50 1.09 1.46
N VAL A 90 8.19 2.30 1.92
CA VAL A 90 7.17 2.55 2.95
C VAL A 90 5.94 3.13 2.28
N LYS A 91 4.77 2.55 2.56
CA LYS A 91 3.51 2.95 1.93
C LYS A 91 2.47 3.31 2.98
N MET A 92 1.59 4.23 2.60
CA MET A 92 0.34 4.54 3.31
C MET A 92 -0.67 5.23 2.38
N GLN A 93 -1.95 5.13 2.71
CA GLN A 93 -3.01 5.84 2.00
C GLN A 93 -3.10 7.31 2.44
N HIS A 94 -3.18 7.56 3.74
CA HIS A 94 -3.25 8.90 4.31
C HIS A 94 -1.95 9.24 5.03
N PRO A 95 -1.45 10.49 4.92
CA PRO A 95 -0.23 10.90 5.61
C PRO A 95 -0.40 10.86 7.13
N PHE A 96 -1.59 11.21 7.62
CA PHE A 96 -1.86 11.35 9.04
C PHE A 96 -2.95 10.39 9.52
N MET A 97 -2.84 10.02 10.79
CA MET A 97 -3.62 8.96 11.41
C MET A 97 -5.07 9.37 11.69
N ASP A 98 -5.28 10.64 12.02
CA ASP A 98 -6.60 11.26 12.25
C ASP A 98 -7.54 11.13 11.05
N GLN A 99 -6.97 10.88 9.86
CA GLN A 99 -7.72 10.68 8.62
C GLN A 99 -8.32 9.27 8.47
N TYR A 100 -7.98 8.33 9.36
CA TYR A 100 -8.54 6.97 9.38
C TYR A 100 -9.72 6.81 10.36
N ASP A 101 -10.36 7.92 10.73
CA ASP A 101 -11.58 8.02 11.54
C ASP A 101 -11.63 7.05 12.75
N LEU A 102 -11.02 7.46 13.87
CA LEU A 102 -10.87 6.63 15.07
C LEU A 102 -11.92 6.99 16.13
N GLN A 103 -13.20 6.79 15.82
CA GLN A 103 -14.29 6.83 16.81
C GLN A 103 -14.58 5.45 17.44
N LEU A 104 -13.57 4.59 17.51
CA LEU A 104 -13.68 3.28 18.17
C LEU A 104 -12.94 3.30 19.50
N ASP A 105 -13.67 3.01 20.56
CA ASP A 105 -13.09 2.69 21.86
C ASP A 105 -12.57 1.24 21.84
N PHE A 106 -11.30 1.06 21.50
CA PHE A 106 -10.64 -0.25 21.47
C PHE A 106 -10.48 -0.90 22.85
N ASN A 107 -10.68 -0.15 23.95
CA ASN A 107 -10.69 -0.70 25.31
C ASN A 107 -12.03 -1.31 25.66
N SER A 108 -13.12 -0.81 25.08
CA SER A 108 -14.47 -1.38 25.26
C SER A 108 -14.67 -2.71 24.54
N ALA A 109 -13.98 -2.92 23.41
CA ALA A 109 -14.12 -4.11 22.59
C ALA A 109 -13.20 -5.25 23.07
N SER A 110 -13.79 -6.40 23.38
CA SER A 110 -13.02 -7.63 23.60
C SER A 110 -12.22 -8.01 22.34
N ASP A 111 -11.14 -8.75 22.51
CA ASP A 111 -10.31 -9.19 21.37
C ASP A 111 -11.12 -10.01 20.37
N GLU A 112 -12.04 -10.85 20.84
CA GLU A 112 -12.92 -11.64 19.98
C GLU A 112 -13.83 -10.76 19.11
N GLN A 113 -14.44 -9.73 19.69
CA GLN A 113 -15.27 -8.74 18.97
C GLN A 113 -14.43 -7.93 17.98
N PHE A 114 -13.23 -7.52 18.38
CA PHE A 114 -12.31 -6.82 17.49
C PHE A 114 -11.95 -7.68 16.28
N MET A 115 -11.61 -8.95 16.48
CA MET A 115 -11.29 -9.87 15.40
C MET A 115 -12.49 -10.15 14.48
N ASP A 116 -13.71 -10.15 15.03
CA ASP A 116 -14.93 -10.25 14.24
C ASP A 116 -15.12 -9.02 13.33
N MET A 117 -14.91 -7.81 13.84
CA MET A 117 -14.97 -6.58 13.04
C MET A 117 -13.91 -6.56 11.93
N VAL A 118 -12.68 -6.99 12.24
CA VAL A 118 -11.59 -7.11 11.25
C VAL A 118 -11.97 -8.10 10.15
N LEU A 119 -12.53 -9.25 10.52
CA LEU A 119 -12.98 -10.26 9.57
C LEU A 119 -14.09 -9.73 8.66
N ASP A 120 -15.07 -9.01 9.22
CA ASP A 120 -16.19 -8.47 8.46
C ASP A 120 -15.70 -7.46 7.40
N ILE A 121 -14.73 -6.58 7.74
CA ILE A 121 -14.10 -5.65 6.77
C ILE A 121 -13.35 -6.42 5.67
N VAL A 122 -12.54 -7.41 6.04
CA VAL A 122 -11.75 -8.16 5.06
C VAL A 122 -12.66 -8.97 4.12
N ASN A 123 -13.73 -9.56 4.65
CA ASN A 123 -14.72 -10.29 3.85
C ASN A 123 -15.48 -9.35 2.91
N ASP A 124 -15.85 -8.15 3.36
CA ASP A 124 -16.50 -7.17 2.49
C ASP A 124 -15.57 -6.72 1.34
N HIS A 125 -14.29 -6.48 1.64
CA HIS A 125 -13.31 -6.07 0.62
C HIS A 125 -12.96 -7.19 -0.37
N LEU A 126 -12.69 -8.41 0.13
CA LEU A 126 -12.19 -9.52 -0.71
C LEU A 126 -13.29 -10.43 -1.26
N ARG A 127 -14.51 -10.36 -0.73
CA ARG A 127 -15.64 -11.24 -1.11
C ARG A 127 -15.32 -12.74 -1.02
N LEU A 128 -14.51 -13.12 -0.01
CA LEU A 128 -14.09 -14.50 0.23
C LEU A 128 -14.97 -15.25 1.25
N ASP A 129 -15.84 -14.53 1.96
CA ASP A 129 -16.79 -15.06 2.95
C ASP A 129 -16.17 -16.06 3.94
N TRP A 130 -15.00 -15.70 4.49
CA TRP A 130 -14.31 -16.57 5.42
C TRP A 130 -15.10 -16.78 6.71
N PRO A 131 -15.24 -18.05 7.17
CA PRO A 131 -15.90 -18.36 8.44
C PRO A 131 -15.23 -17.71 9.65
N ARG A 132 -16.03 -17.31 10.66
CA ARG A 132 -15.56 -16.69 11.92
C ARG A 132 -14.46 -17.47 12.64
N ARG A 133 -14.44 -18.81 12.53
CA ARG A 133 -13.37 -19.66 13.09
C ARG A 133 -11.96 -19.34 12.57
N TYR A 134 -11.83 -18.71 11.39
CA TYR A 134 -10.53 -18.34 10.81
C TYR A 134 -10.03 -16.96 11.24
N LYS A 135 -10.75 -16.21 12.07
CA LYS A 135 -10.37 -14.84 12.45
C LYS A 135 -8.98 -14.74 13.08
N LYS A 136 -8.58 -15.69 13.94
CA LYS A 136 -7.22 -15.74 14.51
C LYS A 136 -6.14 -15.94 13.44
N HIS A 137 -6.41 -16.81 12.47
CA HIS A 137 -5.50 -17.01 11.33
C HIS A 137 -5.41 -15.75 10.47
N LEU A 138 -6.53 -15.07 10.23
CA LEU A 138 -6.56 -13.79 9.52
C LEU A 138 -5.72 -12.74 10.25
N ILE A 139 -5.90 -12.57 11.57
CA ILE A 139 -5.07 -11.64 12.35
C ILE A 139 -3.60 -11.95 12.22
N ARG A 140 -3.19 -13.22 12.23
CA ARG A 140 -1.79 -13.60 12.02
C ARG A 140 -1.25 -13.20 10.64
N LYS A 141 -2.09 -13.17 9.62
CA LYS A 141 -1.73 -12.68 8.28
C LYS A 141 -1.62 -11.15 8.25
N LEU A 142 -2.52 -10.45 8.93
CA LEU A 142 -2.55 -8.98 9.00
C LEU A 142 -1.55 -8.41 10.00
N TRP A 143 -1.13 -9.18 11.01
CA TRP A 143 -0.25 -8.75 12.08
C TRP A 143 0.65 -9.93 12.48
N PRO A 144 1.77 -10.15 11.75
CA PRO A 144 2.61 -11.34 11.93
C PRO A 144 3.15 -11.53 13.35
N ASN A 145 3.26 -10.46 14.13
CA ASN A 145 3.72 -10.49 15.52
C ASN A 145 2.66 -10.99 16.52
N TYR A 146 1.42 -11.20 16.07
CA TYR A 146 0.37 -11.74 16.91
C TYR A 146 0.66 -13.20 17.31
N LYS A 147 0.70 -13.46 18.62
CA LYS A 147 0.88 -14.80 19.19
C LYS A 147 -0.42 -15.27 19.83
N ASP A 148 -0.80 -16.51 19.53
CA ASP A 148 -2.02 -17.10 20.07
C ASP A 148 -1.98 -17.11 21.61
N GLY A 149 -3.08 -16.68 22.24
CA GLY A 149 -3.21 -16.63 23.70
C GLY A 149 -2.71 -15.34 24.36
N LEU A 150 -2.04 -14.45 23.62
CA LEU A 150 -1.76 -13.09 24.08
C LEU A 150 -2.88 -12.14 23.70
N LYS A 151 -3.24 -11.26 24.63
CA LYS A 151 -4.20 -10.18 24.36
C LYS A 151 -3.57 -9.12 23.48
N LEU A 152 -4.32 -8.62 22.51
CA LEU A 152 -3.91 -7.49 21.69
C LEU A 152 -3.93 -6.22 22.54
N LYS A 153 -2.82 -5.48 22.54
CA LYS A 153 -2.76 -4.16 23.15
C LYS A 153 -3.63 -3.18 22.36
N GLU A 154 -4.09 -2.13 23.02
CA GLU A 154 -4.86 -1.05 22.37
C GLU A 154 -4.10 -0.48 21.15
N SER A 155 -2.81 -0.25 21.31
CA SER A 155 -1.93 0.26 20.25
C SER A 155 -1.83 -0.68 19.05
N GLU A 156 -1.87 -1.99 19.28
CA GLU A 156 -1.90 -3.00 18.21
C GLU A 156 -3.26 -3.00 17.52
N LYS A 157 -4.37 -2.97 18.27
CA LYS A 157 -5.73 -2.87 17.71
C LYS A 157 -5.88 -1.65 16.82
N ARG A 158 -5.43 -0.49 17.30
CA ARG A 158 -5.46 0.77 16.55
C ARG A 158 -4.62 0.68 15.26
N SER A 159 -3.43 0.11 15.33
CA SER A 159 -2.56 -0.08 14.16
C SER A 159 -3.24 -0.98 13.11
N ILE A 160 -3.69 -2.16 13.54
CA ILE A 160 -4.41 -3.12 12.67
C ILE A 160 -5.62 -2.45 12.03
N TRP A 161 -6.42 -1.72 12.80
CA TRP A 161 -7.61 -1.04 12.30
C TRP A 161 -7.31 -0.06 11.15
N THR A 162 -6.25 0.74 11.29
CA THR A 162 -5.88 1.71 10.23
C THR A 162 -5.19 1.08 9.04
N LEU A 163 -4.52 -0.06 9.22
CA LEU A 163 -3.95 -0.81 8.12
C LEU A 163 -5.04 -1.47 7.28
N ILE A 164 -6.06 -2.07 7.89
CA ILE A 164 -7.13 -2.75 7.13
C ILE A 164 -8.07 -1.78 6.40
N GLN A 165 -8.11 -0.51 6.78
CA GLN A 165 -8.81 0.50 5.98
C GLN A 165 -8.13 0.76 4.62
N GLN A 166 -6.92 0.24 4.42
CA GLN A 166 -6.18 0.35 3.17
C GLN A 166 -6.34 -0.94 2.37
N ASN A 167 -7.15 -0.88 1.32
CA ASN A 167 -7.42 -2.02 0.44
C ASN A 167 -6.14 -2.67 -0.11
N GLU A 168 -5.11 -1.87 -0.42
CA GLU A 168 -3.80 -2.37 -0.86
C GLU A 168 -3.11 -3.22 0.22
N TYR A 169 -3.22 -2.84 1.49
CA TYR A 169 -2.67 -3.59 2.61
C TYR A 169 -3.38 -4.94 2.77
N ILE A 170 -4.72 -4.96 2.75
CA ILE A 170 -5.48 -6.22 2.83
C ILE A 170 -5.05 -7.17 1.71
N ASN A 171 -4.99 -6.68 0.48
CA ASN A 171 -4.56 -7.46 -0.68
C ASN A 171 -3.15 -8.03 -0.50
N GLN A 172 -2.19 -7.20 -0.06
CA GLN A 172 -0.81 -7.62 0.17
C GLN A 172 -0.65 -8.57 1.37
N ALA A 173 -1.47 -8.46 2.41
CA ALA A 173 -1.39 -9.32 3.59
C ALA A 173 -2.05 -10.69 3.34
N VAL A 174 -3.22 -10.68 2.71
CA VAL A 174 -4.04 -11.88 2.53
C VAL A 174 -3.60 -12.69 1.31
N LEU A 175 -3.33 -12.04 0.17
CA LEU A 175 -3.13 -12.73 -1.11
C LEU A 175 -1.66 -13.14 -1.35
N GLN A 176 -0.78 -13.08 -0.34
CA GLN A 176 0.66 -13.38 -0.48
C GLN A 176 0.95 -14.73 -1.15
N MET A 177 0.14 -15.76 -0.87
CA MET A 177 0.37 -17.11 -1.40
C MET A 177 0.17 -17.20 -2.92
N SER A 178 -0.58 -16.29 -3.52
CA SER A 178 -0.77 -16.23 -4.97
C SER A 178 0.49 -15.76 -5.71
N ARG A 179 1.47 -15.19 -4.98
CA ARG A 179 2.68 -14.52 -5.54
C ARG A 179 2.37 -13.36 -6.50
N VAL A 180 1.13 -12.86 -6.51
CA VAL A 180 0.72 -11.73 -7.37
C VAL A 180 0.85 -10.38 -6.66
N THR A 181 1.02 -10.39 -5.33
CA THR A 181 1.18 -9.18 -4.51
C THR A 181 2.56 -9.17 -3.84
N PRO A 182 3.18 -7.98 -3.66
CA PRO A 182 4.38 -7.84 -2.84
C PRO A 182 4.14 -8.31 -1.42
N LYS A 183 5.17 -8.83 -0.76
CA LYS A 183 5.09 -9.16 0.66
C LYS A 183 5.12 -7.90 1.52
N ILE A 184 4.45 -7.96 2.66
CA ILE A 184 4.64 -6.98 3.74
C ILE A 184 5.79 -7.47 4.61
N LEU A 185 6.78 -6.61 4.81
CA LEU A 185 8.00 -6.92 5.57
C LEU A 185 7.93 -6.42 7.01
N GLY A 186 7.10 -5.41 7.27
CA GLY A 186 6.92 -4.83 8.59
C GLY A 186 5.89 -3.69 8.56
N VAL A 187 5.49 -3.23 9.73
CA VAL A 187 4.43 -2.23 9.91
C VAL A 187 4.82 -1.20 10.97
N CYS A 188 4.32 0.03 10.80
CA CYS A 188 4.40 1.06 11.83
C CYS A 188 3.17 1.96 11.80
N GLY A 189 2.27 1.81 12.78
CA GLY A 189 1.00 2.54 12.80
C GLY A 189 0.17 2.26 11.55
N HIS A 190 -0.21 3.32 10.82
CA HIS A 190 -0.92 3.23 9.53
C HIS A 190 0.01 3.02 8.33
N SER A 191 1.32 2.99 8.53
CA SER A 191 2.30 2.74 7.46
C SER A 191 2.75 1.28 7.44
N TYR A 192 3.16 0.81 6.26
CA TYR A 192 3.73 -0.53 6.12
C TYR A 192 4.89 -0.55 5.13
N GLN A 193 5.86 -1.41 5.42
CA GLN A 193 6.97 -1.72 4.55
C GLN A 193 6.55 -2.80 3.55
N SER A 194 6.68 -2.48 2.27
CA SER A 194 6.40 -3.38 1.15
C SER A 194 7.70 -3.88 0.54
N GLU A 195 7.70 -5.13 0.08
CA GLU A 195 8.81 -5.71 -0.69
C GLU A 195 9.12 -4.84 -1.91
N GLN A 196 10.40 -4.54 -2.11
CA GLN A 196 10.85 -3.81 -3.29
C GLN A 196 10.70 -4.71 -4.51
N LEU A 197 9.80 -4.33 -5.42
CA LEU A 197 9.68 -4.98 -6.71
C LEU A 197 10.67 -4.38 -7.69
N ILE A 198 11.42 -5.23 -8.38
CA ILE A 198 12.19 -4.83 -9.55
C ILE A 198 11.20 -4.83 -10.72
N PRO A 199 11.01 -3.70 -11.43
CA PRO A 199 10.11 -3.67 -12.57
C PRO A 199 10.55 -4.73 -13.59
N PHE A 200 9.62 -5.62 -13.96
CA PHE A 200 9.87 -6.58 -15.02
C PHE A 200 10.17 -5.80 -16.31
N ARG A 201 11.44 -5.81 -16.71
CA ARG A 201 11.85 -5.31 -18.03
C ARG A 201 11.30 -6.28 -19.08
N MET A 202 10.07 -6.03 -19.53
CA MET A 202 9.56 -6.71 -20.73
C MET A 202 10.46 -6.34 -21.89
N LYS A 203 11.02 -7.34 -22.58
CA LYS A 203 11.80 -7.09 -23.80
C LYS A 203 10.92 -6.26 -24.76
N PRO A 204 11.48 -5.28 -25.48
CA PRO A 204 10.72 -4.40 -26.38
C PRO A 204 9.80 -5.15 -27.36
N TYR A 205 10.22 -6.33 -27.80
CA TYR A 205 9.42 -7.22 -28.64
C TYR A 205 8.06 -7.61 -28.02
N TYR A 206 7.98 -7.85 -26.71
CA TYR A 206 6.73 -8.19 -26.03
C TYR A 206 5.80 -6.98 -25.84
N LEU A 207 6.35 -5.77 -25.75
CA LEU A 207 5.56 -4.53 -25.75
C LEU A 207 4.89 -4.32 -27.12
N ASN A 208 5.65 -4.54 -28.20
CA ASN A 208 5.13 -4.50 -29.56
C ASN A 208 4.06 -5.58 -29.82
N LEU A 209 4.22 -6.77 -29.23
CA LEU A 209 3.22 -7.83 -29.34
C LEU A 209 1.94 -7.50 -28.56
N LYS A 210 2.03 -6.95 -27.34
CA LYS A 210 0.87 -6.46 -26.59
C LYS A 210 0.12 -5.37 -27.34
N ALA A 211 0.84 -4.40 -27.93
CA ALA A 211 0.23 -3.36 -28.75
C ALA A 211 -0.49 -3.96 -29.97
N LYS A 212 0.11 -4.95 -30.65
CA LYS A 212 -0.52 -5.66 -31.77
C LYS A 212 -1.75 -6.48 -31.37
N ILE A 213 -1.71 -7.17 -30.22
CA ILE A 213 -2.86 -7.93 -29.70
C ILE A 213 -4.00 -6.98 -29.34
N LEU A 214 -3.71 -5.86 -28.67
CA LEU A 214 -4.71 -4.85 -28.33
C LEU A 214 -5.33 -4.23 -29.58
N VAL A 215 -4.52 -3.88 -30.58
CA VAL A 215 -4.99 -3.37 -31.88
C VAL A 215 -5.86 -4.41 -32.61
N HIS A 216 -5.47 -5.68 -32.60
CA HIS A 216 -6.28 -6.73 -33.22
C HIS A 216 -7.60 -6.97 -32.48
N LEU A 217 -7.60 -7.01 -31.14
CA LEU A 217 -8.81 -7.18 -30.34
C LEU A 217 -9.78 -5.99 -30.51
N MET A 218 -9.25 -4.75 -30.56
CA MET A 218 -10.03 -3.55 -30.84
C MET A 218 -10.55 -3.52 -32.28
N GLY A 219 -9.78 -4.06 -33.24
CA GLY A 219 -10.19 -4.22 -34.63
C GLY A 219 -11.29 -5.28 -34.81
N THR A 220 -11.26 -6.37 -34.04
CA THR A 220 -12.32 -7.40 -34.07
C THR A 220 -13.58 -6.98 -33.33
N LEU A 221 -13.50 -6.06 -32.36
CA LEU A 221 -14.68 -5.53 -31.68
C LEU A 221 -15.57 -4.68 -32.62
N LYS A 222 -14.98 -4.12 -33.69
CA LYS A 222 -15.69 -3.40 -34.75
C LYS A 222 -16.52 -4.29 -35.66
N LEU A 223 -16.37 -5.61 -35.60
CA LEU A 223 -17.14 -6.58 -36.40
C LEU A 223 -18.38 -7.12 -35.66
N PHE A 224 -18.58 -6.74 -34.39
CA PHE A 224 -19.70 -7.18 -33.55
C PHE A 224 -20.66 -6.03 -33.16
N LEU A 225 -20.59 -4.90 -33.86
CA LEU A 225 -21.52 -3.77 -33.81
C LEU A 225 -22.02 -3.47 -35.23
#